data_AF-A0A843I6B8-F1
#
_entry.id   AF-A0A843I6B8-F1
#
_cell.length_a   1.000
_cell.length_b   1.000
_cell.length_c   1.000
_cell.angle_alpha   90.00
_cell.angle_beta   90.00
_cell.angle_gamma   90.00
#
_symmetry.space_group_name_H-M   'P 1'
#
loop_
_entity.id
_entity.type
_entity.pdbx_description
1 polymer ?
#
loop_
_entity_poly.entity_id
_entity_poly.type
_entity_poly.pdbx_seq_one_letter_code
_entity_poly.pdbx_strand_id
1 'polypeptide(L)'
;MIAYVDHPDGGFIRDVEGLREALRSPKLFLSLIVLREAPELLKEAAEAWAGVGAPSIAEAVYAYVYQYRLGLIGAGELLLRIAELFPDMGTADVLALQRTLKIGIGLTTCDLGAAVFVENPRAWAAEPPPPPEGVVAEAPRAKAYLVRNDGGRIVYDWDTMCVVPYSPQLDPALLHPLQLLRRAGYAIRTKGSPKCAFAEGGPADGAVVVPRPLAKALGLRPCF
;
A
#
# COMPACT_ATOMS: atom_id res chain seq x y z
N MET A 1 11.58 13.62 7.46
CA MET A 1 10.17 13.37 7.13
C MET A 1 9.89 11.90 7.33
N ILE A 2 8.79 11.56 8.00
CA ILE A 2 8.40 10.19 8.30
C ILE A 2 7.20 9.77 7.45
N ALA A 3 6.24 10.67 7.24
CA ALA A 3 5.06 10.40 6.44
C ALA A 3 4.53 11.68 5.77
N TYR A 4 3.55 11.50 4.89
CA TYR A 4 2.72 12.55 4.29
C TYR A 4 1.27 12.07 4.31
N VAL A 5 0.32 12.94 4.59
CA VAL A 5 -1.12 12.61 4.57
C VAL A 5 -1.72 13.19 3.31
N ASP A 6 -2.19 12.32 2.41
CA ASP A 6 -2.84 12.73 1.16
C ASP A 6 -4.34 12.96 1.37
N HIS A 7 -4.66 13.99 2.15
CA HIS A 7 -6.01 14.43 2.48
C HIS A 7 -6.03 15.96 2.57
N PRO A 8 -7.15 16.65 2.28
CA PRO A 8 -7.23 18.11 2.39
C PRO A 8 -6.81 18.68 3.76
N ASP A 9 -7.15 17.98 4.83
CA ASP A 9 -6.76 18.31 6.22
C ASP A 9 -5.36 17.79 6.61
N GLY A 10 -4.63 17.22 5.66
CA GLY A 10 -3.36 16.54 5.85
C GLY A 10 -2.14 17.41 5.57
N GLY A 11 -1.02 16.77 5.25
CA GLY A 11 0.26 17.43 4.98
C GLY A 11 1.46 16.62 5.42
N PHE A 12 2.61 17.30 5.55
CA PHE A 12 3.88 16.67 5.87
C PHE A 12 4.02 16.35 7.35
N ILE A 13 4.42 15.10 7.65
CA ILE A 13 4.73 14.64 9.00
C ILE A 13 6.23 14.46 9.13
N ARG A 14 6.85 15.27 9.98
CA ARG A 14 8.32 15.35 10.09
C ARG A 14 8.91 14.37 11.09
N ASP A 15 8.14 14.03 12.12
CA ASP A 15 8.56 13.29 13.31
C ASP A 15 7.48 12.31 13.79
N VAL A 16 7.81 11.54 14.83
CA VAL A 16 6.98 10.48 15.40
C VAL A 16 5.74 11.05 16.11
N GLU A 17 5.86 12.22 16.75
CA GLU A 17 4.73 12.88 17.41
C GLU A 17 3.64 13.28 16.41
N GLY A 18 4.04 13.88 15.28
CA GLY A 18 3.09 14.21 14.22
C GLY A 18 2.44 12.98 13.61
N LEU A 19 3.16 11.85 13.53
CA LEU A 19 2.59 10.59 13.07
C LEU A 19 1.59 10.05 14.09
N ARG A 20 1.91 10.07 15.39
CA ARG A 20 1.02 9.65 16.47
C ARG A 20 -0.28 10.46 16.47
N GLU A 21 -0.19 11.77 16.24
CA GLU A 21 -1.39 12.62 16.14
C GLU A 21 -2.26 12.23 14.94
N ALA A 22 -1.66 11.95 13.78
CA ALA A 22 -2.40 11.49 12.61
C ALA A 22 -3.13 10.15 12.84
N LEU A 23 -2.58 9.24 13.65
CA LEU A 23 -3.21 7.97 14.01
C LEU A 23 -4.53 8.15 14.79
N ARG A 24 -4.69 9.28 15.50
CA ARG A 24 -5.93 9.57 16.26
C ARG A 24 -7.11 9.93 15.37
N SER A 25 -6.87 10.24 14.10
CA SER A 25 -7.90 10.62 13.14
C SER A 25 -8.07 9.56 12.04
N PRO A 26 -9.21 8.86 11.98
CA PRO A 26 -9.50 7.84 10.96
C PRO A 26 -9.15 8.27 9.53
N LYS A 27 -9.59 9.46 9.12
CA LYS A 27 -9.38 9.99 7.77
C LYS A 27 -7.91 10.26 7.47
N LEU A 28 -7.14 10.74 8.46
CA LEU A 28 -5.72 11.01 8.27
C LEU A 28 -4.94 9.69 8.24
N PHE A 29 -5.21 8.79 9.19
CA PHE A 29 -4.61 7.46 9.26
C PHE A 29 -4.74 6.69 7.94
N LEU A 30 -5.96 6.56 7.42
CA LEU A 30 -6.20 5.82 6.17
C LEU A 30 -5.57 6.49 4.94
N SER A 31 -5.31 7.80 5.00
CA SER A 31 -4.69 8.59 3.92
C SER A 31 -3.18 8.75 4.07
N LEU A 32 -2.54 8.06 5.03
CA LEU A 32 -1.09 8.14 5.22
C LEU A 32 -0.33 7.48 4.08
N ILE A 33 0.69 8.19 3.60
CA ILE A 33 1.82 7.69 2.82
C ILE A 33 3.03 7.66 3.77
N VAL A 34 3.38 6.47 4.24
CA VAL A 34 4.42 6.29 5.27
C VAL A 34 5.76 5.99 4.58
N LEU A 35 6.74 6.86 4.77
CA LEU A 35 8.05 6.79 4.10
C LEU A 35 9.09 6.06 4.95
N ARG A 36 8.99 6.19 6.27
CA ARG A 36 9.88 5.56 7.25
C ARG A 36 9.07 4.84 8.30
N GLU A 37 9.57 3.68 8.73
CA GLU A 37 9.00 2.96 9.85
C GLU A 37 9.11 3.79 11.15
N ALA A 38 8.12 3.61 12.01
CA ALA A 38 8.08 4.12 13.38
C ALA A 38 7.60 2.95 14.27
N PRO A 39 8.45 1.93 14.48
CA PRO A 39 8.03 0.68 15.08
C PRO A 39 7.49 0.81 16.51
N GLU A 40 7.84 1.89 17.20
CA GLU A 40 7.28 2.29 18.50
C GLU A 40 5.79 2.61 18.47
N LEU A 41 5.23 2.96 17.29
CA LEU A 41 3.81 3.26 17.09
C LEU A 41 3.00 2.07 16.55
N LEU A 42 3.59 0.87 16.47
CA LEU A 42 2.90 -0.30 15.93
C LEU A 42 1.59 -0.60 16.68
N LYS A 43 1.61 -0.48 18.02
CA LYS A 43 0.43 -0.72 18.84
C LYS A 43 -0.65 0.32 18.55
N GLU A 44 -0.30 1.60 18.57
CA GLU A 44 -1.24 2.70 18.28
C GLU A 44 -1.80 2.62 16.85
N ALA A 45 -1.01 2.16 15.88
CA ALA A 45 -1.50 1.93 14.52
C ALA A 45 -2.51 0.78 14.44
N ALA A 46 -2.29 -0.30 15.18
CA ALA A 46 -3.24 -1.40 15.29
C ALA A 46 -4.53 -0.98 16.02
N GLU A 47 -4.43 -0.17 17.07
CA GLU A 47 -5.59 0.40 17.77
C GLU A 47 -6.38 1.34 16.86
N ALA A 48 -5.71 2.21 16.10
CA ALA A 48 -6.34 3.08 15.10
C ALA A 48 -7.05 2.27 14.02
N TRP A 49 -6.43 1.18 13.54
CA TRP A 49 -7.05 0.24 12.63
C TRP A 49 -8.30 -0.41 13.25
N ALA A 50 -8.21 -0.98 14.45
CA ALA A 50 -9.35 -1.60 15.12
C ALA A 50 -10.54 -0.63 15.29
N GLY A 51 -10.29 0.69 15.40
CA GLY A 51 -11.33 1.72 15.45
C GLY A 51 -12.05 2.02 14.14
N VAL A 52 -11.49 1.63 12.98
CA VAL A 52 -12.04 1.93 11.65
C VAL A 52 -12.37 0.69 10.82
N GLY A 53 -11.79 -0.45 11.17
CA GLY A 53 -11.94 -1.74 10.49
C GLY A 53 -12.42 -2.83 11.46
N ALA A 54 -12.10 -4.08 11.15
CA ALA A 54 -12.41 -5.23 11.99
C ALA A 54 -11.36 -5.39 13.11
N PRO A 55 -11.73 -5.27 14.40
CA PRO A 55 -10.78 -5.39 15.51
C PRO A 55 -10.03 -6.73 15.52
N SER A 56 -10.73 -7.83 15.25
CA SER A 56 -10.12 -9.17 15.20
C SER A 56 -9.02 -9.29 14.16
N ILE A 57 -9.17 -8.65 12.99
CA ILE A 57 -8.17 -8.65 11.93
C ILE A 57 -6.98 -7.77 12.34
N ALA A 58 -7.24 -6.58 12.87
CA ALA A 58 -6.21 -5.67 13.33
C ALA A 58 -5.33 -6.29 14.42
N GLU A 59 -5.95 -6.95 15.41
CA GLU A 59 -5.26 -7.66 16.50
C GLU A 59 -4.44 -8.84 15.99
N ALA A 60 -5.00 -9.66 15.10
CA ALA A 60 -4.29 -10.80 14.52
C ALA A 60 -3.06 -10.35 13.73
N VAL A 61 -3.21 -9.33 12.87
CA VAL A 61 -2.08 -8.79 12.10
C VAL A 61 -1.06 -8.11 13.01
N TYR A 62 -1.48 -7.39 14.05
CA TYR A 62 -0.55 -6.85 15.06
C TYR A 62 0.31 -7.97 15.66
N ALA A 63 -0.29 -9.10 16.05
CA ALA A 63 0.43 -10.24 16.60
C ALA A 63 1.42 -10.83 15.59
N TYR A 64 1.03 -11.00 14.32
CA TYR A 64 1.92 -11.51 13.28
C TYR A 64 3.08 -10.56 12.97
N VAL A 65 2.82 -9.25 12.90
CA VAL A 65 3.86 -8.23 12.72
C VAL A 65 4.82 -8.24 13.92
N TYR A 66 4.31 -8.38 15.14
CA TYR A 66 5.14 -8.51 16.33
C TYR A 66 6.02 -9.77 16.30
N GLN A 67 5.47 -10.92 15.91
CA GLN A 67 6.23 -12.17 15.72
C GLN A 67 7.32 -12.03 14.66
N TYR A 68 7.02 -11.38 13.53
CA TYR A 68 8.01 -11.09 12.48
C TYR A 68 9.15 -10.22 13.02
N ARG A 69 8.83 -9.19 13.81
CA ARG A 69 9.85 -8.32 14.44
C ARG A 69 10.75 -9.04 15.43
N LEU A 70 10.21 -10.04 16.12
CA LEU A 70 10.97 -10.93 16.99
C LEU A 70 11.77 -12.00 16.22
N GLY A 71 11.61 -12.08 14.90
CA GLY A 71 12.27 -13.10 14.06
C GLY A 71 11.66 -14.49 14.18
N LEU A 72 10.45 -14.60 14.73
CA LEU A 72 9.75 -15.88 14.91
C LEU A 72 9.14 -16.42 13.62
N ILE A 73 8.75 -15.50 12.72
CA ILE A 73 8.21 -15.83 11.40
C ILE A 73 8.94 -15.02 10.31
N GLY A 74 9.03 -15.59 9.11
CA GLY A 74 9.62 -14.92 7.95
C GLY A 74 8.62 -14.06 7.17
N ALA A 75 9.11 -13.30 6.18
CA ALA A 75 8.26 -12.45 5.32
C ALA A 75 7.20 -13.25 4.55
N GLY A 76 7.57 -14.43 4.04
CA GLY A 76 6.64 -15.32 3.34
C GLY A 76 5.53 -15.86 4.24
N GLU A 77 5.87 -16.24 5.48
CA GLU A 77 4.86 -16.69 6.46
C GLU A 77 3.94 -15.54 6.88
N LEU A 78 4.49 -14.34 7.13
CA LEU A 78 3.67 -13.15 7.38
C LEU A 78 2.68 -12.87 6.25
N LEU A 79 3.12 -12.98 4.99
CA LEU A 79 2.23 -12.81 3.84
C LEU A 79 1.13 -13.89 3.80
N LEU A 80 1.47 -15.15 4.07
CA LEU A 80 0.49 -16.24 4.11
C LEU A 80 -0.57 -16.00 5.18
N ARG A 81 -0.17 -15.59 6.39
CA ARG A 81 -1.10 -15.22 7.47
C ARG A 81 -2.01 -14.05 7.10
N ILE A 82 -1.47 -13.05 6.41
CA ILE A 82 -2.27 -11.93 5.89
C ILE A 82 -3.25 -12.43 4.82
N ALA A 83 -2.82 -13.32 3.93
CA ALA A 83 -3.67 -13.89 2.88
C ALA A 83 -4.82 -14.74 3.45
N GLU A 84 -4.59 -15.45 4.56
CA GLU A 84 -5.62 -16.19 5.30
C GLU A 84 -6.72 -15.27 5.85
N LEU A 85 -6.36 -14.05 6.30
CA LEU A 85 -7.30 -13.06 6.83
C LEU A 85 -7.94 -12.18 5.75
N PHE A 86 -7.34 -12.11 4.56
CA PHE A 86 -7.72 -11.18 3.50
C PHE A 86 -9.20 -11.29 3.08
N PRO A 87 -9.81 -12.49 2.97
CA PRO A 87 -11.22 -12.62 2.59
C PRO A 87 -12.22 -11.91 3.50
N ASP A 88 -11.84 -11.71 4.76
CA ASP A 88 -12.66 -11.03 5.76
C ASP A 88 -12.40 -9.52 5.86
N MET A 89 -11.55 -8.96 5.01
CA MET A 89 -11.23 -7.53 5.05
C MET A 89 -12.30 -6.69 4.34
N GLY A 90 -12.68 -5.56 4.96
CA GLY A 90 -13.35 -4.46 4.30
C GLY A 90 -12.37 -3.43 3.71
N THR A 91 -12.88 -2.39 3.05
CA THR A 91 -12.06 -1.35 2.42
C THR A 91 -11.12 -0.67 3.42
N ALA A 92 -11.62 -0.36 4.63
CA ALA A 92 -10.82 0.26 5.68
C ALA A 92 -9.69 -0.67 6.15
N ASP A 93 -9.95 -1.98 6.25
CA ASP A 93 -8.94 -2.97 6.64
C ASP A 93 -7.81 -3.05 5.61
N VAL A 94 -8.15 -3.09 4.32
CA VAL A 94 -7.16 -3.13 3.24
C VAL A 94 -6.24 -1.91 3.28
N LEU A 95 -6.81 -0.72 3.48
CA LEU A 95 -6.03 0.51 3.58
C LEU A 95 -5.16 0.51 4.85
N ALA A 96 -5.76 0.21 6.01
CA ALA A 96 -5.12 0.21 7.32
C ALA A 96 -3.99 -0.82 7.40
N LEU A 97 -4.17 -2.01 6.84
CA LEU A 97 -3.16 -3.06 6.75
C LEU A 97 -1.84 -2.51 6.21
N GLN A 98 -1.88 -1.81 5.08
CA GLN A 98 -0.66 -1.31 4.44
C GLN A 98 0.05 -0.26 5.29
N ARG A 99 -0.71 0.61 5.96
CA ARG A 99 -0.17 1.66 6.83
C ARG A 99 0.44 1.06 8.09
N THR A 100 -0.28 0.14 8.73
CA THR A 100 0.18 -0.56 9.93
C THR A 100 1.43 -1.39 9.67
N LEU A 101 1.50 -2.14 8.56
CA LEU A 101 2.72 -2.82 8.14
C LEU A 101 3.86 -1.83 7.92
N LYS A 102 3.61 -0.73 7.22
CA LYS A 102 4.66 0.25 6.90
C LYS A 102 5.20 0.95 8.13
N ILE A 103 4.33 1.29 9.08
CA ILE A 103 4.70 1.87 10.39
C ILE A 103 5.49 0.86 11.21
N GLY A 104 5.01 -0.38 11.30
CA GLY A 104 5.58 -1.39 12.18
C GLY A 104 6.91 -1.97 11.73
N ILE A 105 7.06 -2.22 10.42
CA ILE A 105 8.18 -3.00 9.85
C ILE A 105 8.76 -2.40 8.56
N GLY A 106 8.27 -1.23 8.14
CA GLY A 106 8.79 -0.55 6.94
C GLY A 106 8.42 -1.21 5.61
N LEU A 107 7.53 -2.21 5.64
CA LEU A 107 7.08 -2.99 4.48
C LEU A 107 5.57 -2.80 4.25
N THR A 108 5.14 -3.03 3.01
CA THR A 108 3.74 -3.29 2.64
C THR A 108 3.62 -4.72 2.12
N THR A 109 2.41 -5.19 1.80
CA THR A 109 2.26 -6.49 1.13
C THR A 109 3.06 -6.55 -0.18
N CYS A 110 3.24 -5.43 -0.88
CA CYS A 110 4.01 -5.38 -2.13
C CYS A 110 5.47 -5.77 -1.91
N ASP A 111 6.05 -5.36 -0.78
CA ASP A 111 7.40 -5.73 -0.39
C ASP A 111 7.49 -7.19 0.10
N LEU A 112 6.39 -7.73 0.61
CA LEU A 112 6.27 -9.14 1.01
C LEU A 112 6.02 -10.09 -0.17
N GLY A 113 5.64 -9.57 -1.35
CA GLY A 113 5.44 -10.35 -2.57
C GLY A 113 4.01 -10.37 -3.13
N ALA A 114 3.09 -9.54 -2.62
CA ALA A 114 1.75 -9.41 -3.16
C ALA A 114 1.22 -7.96 -3.21
N ALA A 115 0.65 -7.56 -4.34
CA ALA A 115 -0.01 -6.27 -4.49
C ALA A 115 -1.50 -6.39 -4.16
N VAL A 116 -2.11 -5.34 -3.61
CA VAL A 116 -3.57 -5.28 -3.46
C VAL A 116 -4.17 -4.49 -4.60
N PHE A 117 -5.04 -5.11 -5.37
CA PHE A 117 -5.76 -4.50 -6.48
C PHE A 117 -7.20 -4.24 -6.05
N VAL A 118 -7.65 -2.99 -6.06
CA VAL A 118 -9.00 -2.60 -5.65
C VAL A 118 -9.79 -2.14 -6.86
N GLU A 119 -10.98 -2.70 -7.07
CA GLU A 119 -11.84 -2.28 -8.17
C GLU A 119 -12.14 -0.78 -8.13
N ASN A 120 -11.93 -0.09 -9.25
CA ASN A 120 -12.27 1.32 -9.36
C ASN A 120 -13.81 1.49 -9.32
N PRO A 121 -14.36 2.26 -8.37
CA PRO A 121 -15.80 2.51 -8.30
C PRO A 121 -16.41 3.14 -9.54
N ARG A 122 -15.63 3.93 -10.29
CA ARG A 122 -16.05 4.55 -11.55
C ARG A 122 -16.15 3.55 -12.70
N ALA A 123 -15.62 2.34 -12.52
CA ALA A 123 -15.64 1.27 -13.50
C ALA A 123 -16.63 0.16 -13.16
N TRP A 124 -17.47 0.35 -12.13
CA TRP A 124 -18.50 -0.63 -11.77
C TRP A 124 -19.56 -0.70 -12.88
N ALA A 125 -19.40 -1.68 -13.76
CA ALA A 125 -20.37 -2.05 -14.77
C ALA A 125 -21.49 -2.91 -14.16
N ALA A 126 -22.51 -3.22 -14.97
CA ALA A 126 -23.60 -4.12 -14.57
C ALA A 126 -23.12 -5.55 -14.26
N GLU A 127 -22.02 -5.97 -14.89
CA GLU A 127 -21.34 -7.24 -14.61
C GLU A 127 -20.00 -6.97 -13.92
N PRO A 128 -19.64 -7.73 -12.87
CA PRO A 128 -18.37 -7.56 -12.18
C PRO A 128 -17.21 -7.84 -13.14
N PRO A 129 -16.12 -7.05 -13.07
CA PRO A 129 -14.95 -7.27 -13.90
C PRO A 129 -14.35 -8.66 -13.69
N PRO A 130 -13.70 -9.27 -14.72
CA PRO A 130 -12.89 -10.44 -14.49
C PRO A 130 -11.78 -10.13 -13.47
N PRO A 131 -11.44 -11.08 -12.58
CA PRO A 131 -10.39 -10.89 -11.59
C PRO A 131 -9.03 -10.66 -12.28
N PRO A 132 -8.09 -9.94 -11.63
CA PRO A 132 -6.73 -9.83 -12.12
C PRO A 132 -6.07 -11.21 -12.29
N GLU A 133 -5.10 -11.33 -13.19
CA GLU A 133 -4.28 -12.55 -13.23
C GLU A 133 -3.45 -12.70 -11.94
N GLY A 134 -3.25 -13.93 -11.49
CA GLY A 134 -2.37 -14.24 -10.35
C GLY A 134 -2.96 -13.90 -8.98
N VAL A 135 -4.28 -13.88 -8.83
CA VAL A 135 -4.99 -13.74 -7.54
C VAL A 135 -4.60 -14.87 -6.60
N VAL A 136 -4.30 -14.50 -5.36
CA VAL A 136 -3.96 -15.38 -4.24
C VAL A 136 -5.14 -15.45 -3.25
N ALA A 137 -5.80 -14.31 -3.03
CA ALA A 137 -6.98 -14.20 -2.19
C ALA A 137 -7.85 -13.03 -2.65
N GLU A 138 -9.15 -13.07 -2.35
CA GLU A 138 -10.10 -12.03 -2.69
C GLU A 138 -10.78 -11.54 -1.41
N ALA A 139 -11.01 -10.24 -1.29
CA ALA A 139 -11.75 -9.59 -0.21
C ALA A 139 -13.02 -8.97 -0.80
N PRO A 140 -14.15 -9.73 -0.87
CA PRO A 140 -15.35 -9.28 -1.58
C PRO A 140 -15.94 -8.00 -1.02
N ARG A 141 -15.88 -7.81 0.31
CA ARG A 141 -16.39 -6.61 0.99
C ARG A 141 -15.59 -5.35 0.66
N ALA A 142 -14.31 -5.51 0.35
CA ALA A 142 -13.45 -4.43 -0.10
C ALA A 142 -13.43 -4.25 -1.63
N LYS A 143 -14.04 -5.19 -2.38
CA LYS A 143 -13.83 -5.36 -3.83
C LYS A 143 -12.34 -5.34 -4.20
N ALA A 144 -11.57 -6.10 -3.44
CA ALA A 144 -10.12 -6.12 -3.53
C ALA A 144 -9.58 -7.53 -3.76
N TYR A 145 -8.45 -7.58 -4.44
CA TYR A 145 -7.74 -8.79 -4.81
C TYR A 145 -6.31 -8.70 -4.28
N LEU A 146 -5.86 -9.73 -3.56
CA LEU A 146 -4.45 -9.90 -3.23
C LEU A 146 -3.80 -10.68 -4.36
N VAL A 147 -2.84 -10.07 -5.05
CA VAL A 147 -2.31 -10.55 -6.33
C VAL A 147 -0.80 -10.74 -6.23
N ARG A 148 -0.27 -11.80 -6.83
CA ARG A 148 1.18 -12.04 -6.91
C ARG A 148 1.94 -10.85 -7.50
N ASN A 149 3.07 -10.52 -6.90
CA ASN A 149 3.91 -9.39 -7.25
C ASN A 149 5.38 -9.82 -7.48
N ASP A 150 5.58 -10.55 -8.58
CA ASP A 150 6.79 -11.30 -8.93
C ASP A 150 7.46 -10.81 -10.24
N GLY A 151 7.22 -9.55 -10.62
CA GLY A 151 7.88 -8.93 -11.77
C GLY A 151 9.42 -8.86 -11.65
N GLY A 152 10.11 -8.95 -12.79
CA GLY A 152 11.57 -8.94 -12.86
C GLY A 152 12.21 -7.54 -12.83
N ARG A 153 11.41 -6.49 -13.01
CA ARG A 153 11.81 -5.08 -12.86
C ARG A 153 11.12 -4.48 -11.65
N ILE A 154 11.60 -3.36 -11.11
CA ILE A 154 11.05 -2.73 -9.90
C ILE A 154 10.46 -1.36 -10.24
N VAL A 155 9.28 -1.09 -9.69
CA VAL A 155 8.73 0.27 -9.56
C VAL A 155 8.38 0.51 -8.10
N TYR A 156 8.68 1.71 -7.60
CA TYR A 156 8.34 2.13 -6.26
C TYR A 156 6.99 2.84 -6.25
N ASP A 157 6.13 2.48 -5.30
CA ASP A 157 4.85 3.11 -5.04
C ASP A 157 4.88 3.88 -3.72
N TRP A 158 4.99 5.21 -3.83
CA TRP A 158 4.82 6.17 -2.75
C TRP A 158 3.58 7.04 -2.98
N ASP A 159 2.57 6.47 -3.64
CA ASP A 159 1.29 7.11 -3.91
C ASP A 159 0.16 6.31 -3.26
N THR A 160 -0.03 5.06 -3.70
CA THR A 160 -1.18 4.26 -3.27
C THR A 160 -0.89 3.36 -2.07
N MET A 161 0.37 3.29 -1.64
CA MET A 161 0.84 2.41 -0.55
C MET A 161 0.44 0.94 -0.78
N CYS A 162 0.68 0.43 -1.98
CA CYS A 162 0.35 -0.93 -2.42
C CYS A 162 -1.16 -1.23 -2.60
N VAL A 163 -2.02 -0.20 -2.60
CA VAL A 163 -3.47 -0.35 -2.86
C VAL A 163 -3.79 0.20 -4.24
N VAL A 164 -3.53 -0.61 -5.27
CA VAL A 164 -3.54 -0.21 -6.67
C VAL A 164 -4.97 -0.21 -7.23
N PRO A 165 -5.45 0.88 -7.83
CA PRO A 165 -6.71 0.87 -8.56
C PRO A 165 -6.69 -0.12 -9.71
N TYR A 166 -7.74 -0.93 -9.83
CA TYR A 166 -7.92 -1.94 -10.85
C TYR A 166 -9.21 -1.71 -11.64
N SER A 167 -9.10 -1.73 -12.96
CA SER A 167 -10.23 -2.00 -13.84
C SER A 167 -9.71 -2.69 -15.11
N PRO A 168 -10.32 -3.81 -15.52
CA PRO A 168 -9.96 -4.46 -16.78
C PRO A 168 -10.62 -3.81 -18.00
N GLN A 169 -11.74 -3.10 -17.83
CA GLN A 169 -12.48 -2.46 -18.93
C GLN A 169 -11.93 -1.09 -19.31
N LEU A 170 -11.34 -0.37 -18.36
CA LEU A 170 -10.75 0.93 -18.62
C LEU A 170 -9.29 0.78 -19.07
N ASP A 171 -8.83 1.71 -19.90
CA ASP A 171 -7.42 1.85 -20.22
C ASP A 171 -6.63 2.04 -18.90
N PRO A 172 -5.70 1.14 -18.56
CA PRO A 172 -4.89 1.24 -17.34
C PRO A 172 -4.18 2.59 -17.18
N ALA A 173 -3.82 3.24 -18.29
CA ALA A 173 -3.18 4.56 -18.28
C ALA A 173 -4.09 5.66 -17.71
N LEU A 174 -5.41 5.47 -17.76
CA LEU A 174 -6.41 6.40 -17.24
C LEU A 174 -6.77 6.13 -15.76
N LEU A 175 -6.31 5.02 -15.20
CA LEU A 175 -6.58 4.62 -13.81
C LEU A 175 -5.42 5.01 -12.90
N HIS A 176 -4.29 4.33 -13.11
CA HIS A 176 -3.07 4.49 -12.33
C HIS A 176 -1.91 3.79 -13.06
N PRO A 177 -0.72 4.40 -13.17
CA PRO A 177 0.39 3.84 -13.93
C PRO A 177 0.86 2.46 -13.44
N LEU A 178 0.66 2.14 -12.15
CA LEU A 178 1.11 0.86 -11.57
C LEU A 178 0.43 -0.36 -12.20
N GLN A 179 -0.83 -0.25 -12.66
CA GLN A 179 -1.51 -1.38 -13.31
C GLN A 179 -0.86 -1.72 -14.66
N LEU A 180 -0.56 -0.69 -15.47
CA LEU A 180 0.16 -0.85 -16.73
C LEU A 180 1.54 -1.45 -16.48
N LEU A 181 2.23 -0.98 -15.44
CA LEU A 181 3.58 -1.43 -15.13
C LEU A 181 3.66 -2.88 -14.66
N ARG A 182 2.68 -3.29 -13.85
CA ARG A 182 2.55 -4.68 -13.46
C ARG A 182 2.35 -5.58 -14.67
N ARG A 183 1.51 -5.18 -15.64
CA ARG A 183 1.34 -5.91 -16.92
C ARG A 183 2.62 -5.94 -17.76
N ALA A 184 3.45 -4.91 -17.66
CA ALA A 184 4.78 -4.87 -18.29
C ALA A 184 5.84 -5.67 -17.50
N GLY A 185 5.48 -6.40 -16.44
CA GLY A 185 6.41 -7.25 -15.68
C GLY A 185 7.23 -6.51 -14.62
N TYR A 186 6.76 -5.35 -14.15
CA TYR A 186 7.34 -4.69 -12.97
C TYR A 186 6.70 -5.25 -11.69
N ALA A 187 7.53 -5.56 -10.71
CA ALA A 187 7.14 -5.73 -9.33
C ALA A 187 7.04 -4.36 -8.64
N ILE A 188 5.96 -4.18 -7.88
CA ILE A 188 5.72 -2.98 -7.09
C ILE A 188 6.47 -3.12 -5.75
N ARG A 189 7.15 -2.07 -5.30
CA ARG A 189 7.80 -2.01 -3.98
C ARG A 189 7.44 -0.70 -3.31
N THR A 190 7.50 -0.63 -1.99
CA THR A 190 7.34 0.63 -1.26
C THR A 190 8.56 0.94 -0.40
N LYS A 191 9.46 -0.03 -0.22
CA LYS A 191 10.72 0.13 0.50
C LYS A 191 11.90 0.11 -0.46
N GLY A 192 12.73 1.15 -0.40
CA GLY A 192 13.98 1.24 -1.13
C GLY A 192 14.40 2.68 -1.38
N SER A 193 15.33 2.87 -2.30
CA SER A 193 15.84 4.17 -2.70
C SER A 193 15.54 4.37 -4.19
N PRO A 194 14.32 4.87 -4.52
CA PRO A 194 13.93 5.03 -5.91
C PRO A 194 14.84 6.01 -6.65
N LYS A 195 14.97 5.79 -7.95
CA LYS A 195 15.48 6.78 -8.90
C LYS A 195 14.31 7.59 -9.42
N CYS A 196 14.54 8.86 -9.71
CA CYS A 196 13.59 9.63 -10.50
C CYS A 196 13.70 9.19 -11.97
N ALA A 197 12.61 8.70 -12.58
CA ALA A 197 12.45 8.57 -14.03
C ALA A 197 11.04 8.07 -14.42
N PHE A 198 10.18 9.01 -14.80
CA PHE A 198 9.18 8.80 -15.86
C PHE A 198 9.66 9.68 -17.02
N ALA A 199 10.54 9.16 -17.89
CA ALA A 199 11.03 9.90 -19.05
C ALA A 199 10.26 9.46 -20.32
N GLU A 200 10.40 10.25 -21.38
CA GLU A 200 9.85 9.92 -22.71
C GLU A 200 10.24 8.48 -23.10
N GLY A 201 9.24 7.59 -23.23
CA GLY A 201 9.43 6.17 -23.52
C GLY A 201 9.02 5.19 -22.40
N GLY A 202 8.64 5.69 -21.22
CA GLY A 202 8.13 4.87 -20.12
C GLY A 202 9.06 4.83 -18.89
N PRO A 203 8.64 4.21 -17.78
CA PRO A 203 9.39 4.26 -16.53
C PRO A 203 10.60 3.32 -16.54
N ALA A 204 11.72 3.85 -16.05
CA ALA A 204 12.93 3.07 -15.85
C ALA A 204 12.79 2.08 -14.69
N ASP A 205 13.62 1.03 -14.67
CA ASP A 205 13.75 0.17 -13.50
C ASP A 205 14.21 0.99 -12.27
N GLY A 206 13.48 0.83 -11.17
CA GLY A 206 13.65 1.59 -9.94
C GLY A 206 12.98 2.97 -9.92
N ALA A 207 12.11 3.31 -10.89
CA ALA A 207 11.32 4.53 -10.89
C ALA A 207 10.32 4.60 -9.73
N VAL A 208 9.85 5.81 -9.36
CA VAL A 208 8.82 6.01 -8.31
C VAL A 208 7.58 6.71 -8.82
N VAL A 209 6.41 6.17 -8.45
CA VAL A 209 5.11 6.84 -8.52
C VAL A 209 4.86 7.53 -7.19
N VAL A 210 4.57 8.83 -7.22
CA VAL A 210 4.47 9.68 -6.02
C VAL A 210 3.62 10.93 -6.30
N PRO A 211 2.83 11.42 -5.34
CA PRO A 211 2.10 12.68 -5.46
C PRO A 211 3.03 13.87 -5.71
N ARG A 212 2.60 14.83 -6.54
CA ARG A 212 3.41 16.02 -6.88
C ARG A 212 3.90 16.83 -5.66
N PRO A 213 3.05 17.13 -4.65
CA PRO A 213 3.51 17.86 -3.47
C PRO A 213 4.62 17.11 -2.72
N LEU A 214 4.47 15.80 -2.61
CA LEU A 214 5.43 14.93 -1.96
C LEU A 214 6.73 14.83 -2.76
N ALA A 215 6.66 14.68 -4.08
CA ALA A 215 7.81 14.69 -4.97
C ALA A 215 8.65 15.97 -4.80
N LYS A 216 7.99 17.14 -4.79
CA LYS A 216 8.65 18.43 -4.59
C LYS A 216 9.33 18.51 -3.22
N ALA A 217 8.67 18.06 -2.16
CA ALA A 217 9.21 18.12 -0.81
C ALA A 217 10.38 17.16 -0.58
N LEU A 218 10.38 16.02 -1.26
CA LEU A 218 11.48 15.06 -1.25
C LEU A 218 12.64 15.45 -2.18
N GLY A 219 12.51 16.56 -2.91
CA GLY A 219 13.51 16.99 -3.89
C GLY A 219 13.66 16.01 -5.05
N LEU A 220 12.64 15.18 -5.30
CA LEU A 220 12.57 14.30 -6.45
C LEU A 220 12.46 15.19 -7.69
N ARG A 221 13.59 15.39 -8.38
CA ARG A 221 13.60 16.15 -9.63
C ARG A 221 12.74 15.39 -10.66
N PRO A 222 12.01 16.07 -11.56
CA PRO A 222 11.75 15.42 -12.84
C PRO A 222 13.13 15.07 -13.42
N CYS A 223 13.42 13.78 -13.58
CA CYS A 223 14.54 13.40 -14.42
C CYS A 223 14.04 13.58 -15.84
N PHE A 224 14.58 14.61 -16.48
CA PHE A 224 14.42 14.92 -17.91
C PHE A 224 14.64 13.66 -18.76
#